data_AF-A0A8J7XI98-F1
#
_entry.id   AF-A0A8J7XI98-F1
#
_cell.length_a   1.000
_cell.length_b   1.000
_cell.length_c   1.000
_cell.angle_alpha   90.00
_cell.angle_beta   90.00
_cell.angle_gamma   90.00
#
_symmetry.space_group_name_H-M   'P 1'
#
loop_
_entity.id
_entity.type
_entity.pdbx_description
1 polymer ?
#
loop_
_entity_poly.entity_id
_entity_poly.type
_entity_poly.pdbx_seq_one_letter_code
_entity_poly.pdbx_strand_id
1 'polypeptide(L)'
;QLTYWAYLAPGRFEQGESFLDFMWSHVKTHANFARDFYGLDRGHVIPGVMALDGGALGDWFQYTFTPTNGAWIAQAFYLHWLYTMDQTFLADRAYPYCSGIAEALLDLTSPDPVSGKLKLPLSSSPEIHNNSQQAWLTPNSNFDLSLLSWILKANEQMARTMGKEDDADMWRHSLNKLDRLATDDTGLMISPDKPLRESHRHHSHLMAIHPLGLITVEGGEDEKKIIEDSLANIEVLGTRAWVGYSFSWMACIHARIGRGDGALRYLNDFHTSFTLRNGFHCNGEQTRKGLSDYHYRPFTLEGNFAAGQAVHEMLLQSWGDKLRIFPAVPEKWRDVSFENLRAEGGYTVSATRRNGKTLEVEVRATVDGSLRMTNPFVGESYQSDTELETRGEELYLDMLAGGSVTLRRSSPP
;
A
#
# COMPACT_ATOMS: atom_id res chain seq x y z
N GLN A 1 5.05 -0.46 9.47
CA GLN A 1 3.96 -0.62 8.47
C GLN A 1 3.96 -2.02 7.88
N LEU A 2 5.03 -2.47 7.21
CA LEU A 2 5.09 -3.79 6.55
C LEU A 2 4.68 -4.98 7.46
N THR A 3 5.07 -4.96 8.73
CA THR A 3 4.67 -5.95 9.76
C THR A 3 3.15 -6.13 9.87
N TYR A 4 2.38 -5.08 9.58
CA TYR A 4 0.92 -5.05 9.70
C TYR A 4 0.21 -5.00 8.33
N TRP A 5 0.87 -5.33 7.22
CA TRP A 5 0.17 -5.43 5.94
C TRP A 5 -0.77 -6.65 5.89
N ALA A 6 -0.32 -7.79 6.39
CA ALA A 6 -0.99 -9.06 6.13
C ALA A 6 -2.17 -9.38 7.06
N TYR A 7 -2.53 -8.56 8.05
CA TYR A 7 -3.60 -8.91 8.99
C TYR A 7 -5.01 -8.70 8.43
N LEU A 8 -5.16 -7.79 7.45
CA LEU A 8 -6.46 -7.37 6.91
C LEU A 8 -7.15 -8.50 6.16
N ALA A 9 -6.50 -9.07 5.14
CA ALA A 9 -7.06 -10.12 4.31
C ALA A 9 -7.51 -11.39 5.08
N PRO A 10 -6.80 -11.92 6.09
CA PRO A 10 -7.30 -13.04 6.88
C PRO A 10 -8.33 -12.63 7.96
N GLY A 11 -8.71 -11.35 8.05
CA GLY A 11 -9.67 -10.84 9.04
C GLY A 11 -9.14 -10.89 10.48
N ARG A 12 -7.83 -10.78 10.67
CA ARG A 12 -7.17 -10.77 11.98
C ARG A 12 -7.21 -9.37 12.60
N PHE A 13 -8.40 -8.78 12.64
CA PHE A 13 -8.60 -7.37 12.99
C PHE A 13 -8.15 -7.08 14.42
N GLU A 14 -8.52 -7.91 15.40
CA GLU A 14 -8.08 -7.76 16.80
C GLU A 14 -6.54 -7.73 16.92
N GLN A 15 -5.83 -8.58 16.17
CA GLN A 15 -4.36 -8.58 16.18
C GLN A 15 -3.80 -7.31 15.52
N GLY A 16 -4.42 -6.83 14.44
CA GLY A 16 -4.03 -5.59 13.77
C GLY A 16 -4.33 -4.33 14.58
N GLU A 17 -5.43 -4.31 15.33
CA GLU A 17 -5.82 -3.21 16.21
C GLU A 17 -4.79 -2.94 17.28
N SER A 18 -4.03 -3.94 17.74
CA SER A 18 -2.92 -3.72 18.69
C SER A 18 -1.95 -2.60 18.24
N PHE A 19 -1.69 -2.49 16.94
CA PHE A 19 -0.89 -1.40 16.37
C PHE A 19 -1.63 -0.08 16.30
N LEU A 20 -2.91 -0.11 15.91
CA LEU A 20 -3.75 1.09 15.82
C LEU A 20 -4.00 1.70 17.21
N ASP A 21 -4.23 0.87 18.22
CA ASP A 21 -4.36 1.23 19.63
C ASP A 21 -3.07 1.83 20.17
N PHE A 22 -1.93 1.19 19.85
CA PHE A 22 -0.64 1.73 20.19
C PHE A 22 -0.43 3.12 19.59
N MET A 23 -0.64 3.31 18.29
CA MET A 23 -0.48 4.62 17.66
C MET A 23 -1.47 5.66 18.18
N TRP A 24 -2.73 5.26 18.41
CA TRP A 24 -3.79 6.11 18.93
C TRP A 24 -3.50 6.62 20.34
N SER A 25 -3.02 5.73 21.22
CA SER A 25 -2.68 6.09 22.61
C SER A 25 -1.58 7.15 22.70
N HIS A 26 -0.75 7.29 21.65
CA HIS A 26 0.35 8.24 21.58
C HIS A 26 0.03 9.53 20.79
N VAL A 27 -1.20 9.74 20.33
CA VAL A 27 -1.58 10.96 19.58
C VAL A 27 -1.18 12.25 20.32
N LYS A 28 -1.34 12.29 21.65
CA LYS A 28 -0.92 13.45 22.46
C LYS A 28 0.60 13.64 22.46
N THR A 29 1.37 12.55 22.53
CA THR A 29 2.84 12.60 22.44
C THR A 29 3.27 13.11 21.06
N HIS A 30 2.64 12.63 20.00
CA HIS A 30 2.91 13.06 18.62
C HIS A 30 2.50 14.52 18.35
N ALA A 31 1.42 15.00 18.98
CA ALA A 31 1.03 16.42 18.93
C ALA A 31 2.04 17.31 19.67
N ASN A 32 2.53 16.87 20.83
CA ASN A 32 3.61 17.58 21.53
C ASN A 32 4.89 17.60 20.69
N PHE A 33 5.25 16.48 20.05
CA PHE A 33 6.41 16.44 19.14
C PHE A 33 6.24 17.39 17.95
N ALA A 34 5.06 17.44 17.34
CA ALA A 34 4.74 18.40 16.28
C ALA A 34 4.93 19.85 16.73
N ARG A 35 4.46 20.21 17.93
CA ARG A 35 4.65 21.55 18.50
C ARG A 35 6.11 21.85 18.83
N ASP A 36 6.75 20.96 19.58
CA ASP A 36 8.04 21.24 20.19
C ASP A 36 9.20 21.14 19.18
N PHE A 37 9.10 20.23 18.20
CA PHE A 37 10.14 20.02 17.19
C PHE A 37 9.89 20.79 15.89
N TYR A 38 8.64 20.81 15.41
CA TYR A 38 8.28 21.45 14.14
C TYR A 38 7.64 22.84 14.29
N GLY A 39 7.31 23.27 15.52
CA GLY A 39 6.66 24.56 15.75
C GLY A 39 5.20 24.62 15.28
N LEU A 40 4.52 23.48 15.22
CA LEU A 40 3.14 23.39 14.73
C LEU A 40 2.12 23.55 15.87
N ASP A 41 1.10 24.37 15.67
CA ASP A 41 0.06 24.63 16.67
C ASP A 41 -1.10 23.62 16.64
N ARG A 42 -1.18 22.79 15.59
CA ARG A 42 -2.22 21.76 15.41
C ARG A 42 -1.68 20.52 14.70
N GLY A 43 -2.50 19.47 14.72
CA GLY A 43 -2.16 18.18 14.13
C GLY A 43 -1.14 17.39 14.96
N HIS A 44 -0.61 16.32 14.36
CA HIS A 44 0.40 15.48 14.99
C HIS A 44 1.38 14.91 13.97
N VAL A 45 2.63 14.72 14.38
CA VAL A 45 3.71 14.18 13.54
C VAL A 45 4.31 12.96 14.23
N ILE A 46 4.51 11.89 13.45
CA ILE A 46 5.09 10.65 13.96
C ILE A 46 6.61 10.71 13.79
N PRO A 47 7.41 10.50 14.85
CA PRO A 47 8.86 10.43 14.73
C PRO A 47 9.30 9.32 13.74
N GLY A 48 10.33 9.59 12.94
CA GLY A 48 10.87 8.58 12.01
C GLY A 48 11.43 7.34 12.71
N VAL A 49 11.98 7.51 13.92
CA VAL A 49 12.35 6.43 14.85
C VAL A 49 11.71 6.72 16.20
N MET A 50 10.89 5.80 16.67
CA MET A 50 9.97 6.02 17.78
C MET A 50 10.22 5.01 18.91
N ALA A 51 10.27 5.52 20.13
CA ALA A 51 10.34 4.72 21.35
C ALA A 51 8.96 4.11 21.71
N LEU A 52 8.95 3.25 22.72
CA LEU A 52 7.73 2.61 23.23
C LEU A 52 6.72 3.63 23.80
N ASP A 53 7.18 4.77 24.30
CA ASP A 53 6.36 5.85 24.85
C ASP A 53 5.89 6.87 23.78
N GLY A 54 6.09 6.55 22.50
CA GLY A 54 5.78 7.42 21.36
C GLY A 54 6.78 8.57 21.15
N GLY A 55 7.81 8.67 22.00
CA GLY A 55 8.83 9.70 21.90
C GLY A 55 9.79 9.48 20.73
N ALA A 56 10.36 10.56 20.22
CA ALA A 56 11.41 10.50 19.21
C ALA A 56 12.73 10.00 19.83
N LEU A 57 13.33 8.95 19.27
CA LEU A 57 14.67 8.49 19.67
C LEU A 57 15.80 9.29 19.01
N GLY A 58 15.48 9.96 17.90
CA GLY A 58 16.48 10.54 17.00
C GLY A 58 17.27 9.45 16.27
N ASP A 59 17.73 9.77 15.06
CA ASP A 59 18.63 8.92 14.28
C ASP A 59 19.22 9.79 13.15
N TRP A 60 19.58 9.19 12.01
CA TRP A 60 20.01 9.93 10.81
C TRP A 60 19.04 11.07 10.51
N PHE A 61 19.59 12.22 10.14
CA PHE A 61 18.81 13.44 10.00
C PHE A 61 17.71 13.27 8.96
N GLN A 62 17.97 12.55 7.87
CA GLN A 62 16.96 12.23 6.87
C GLN A 62 15.72 11.54 7.47
N TYR A 63 15.85 10.60 8.41
CA TYR A 63 14.69 9.94 9.03
C TYR A 63 13.95 10.90 9.97
N THR A 64 14.72 11.67 10.73
CA THR A 64 14.19 12.59 11.74
C THR A 64 13.39 13.72 11.10
N PHE A 65 13.79 14.21 9.92
CA PHE A 65 13.10 15.26 9.17
C PHE A 65 12.20 14.74 8.05
N THR A 66 11.64 13.54 8.18
CA THR A 66 10.67 12.97 7.24
C THR A 66 9.29 12.85 7.90
N PRO A 67 8.51 13.96 7.99
CA PRO A 67 7.21 13.97 8.68
C PRO A 67 6.14 13.16 7.94
N THR A 68 6.32 12.93 6.64
CA THR A 68 5.41 12.17 5.76
C THR A 68 5.30 10.69 6.16
N ASN A 69 6.23 10.15 6.93
CA ASN A 69 6.13 8.81 7.51
C ASN A 69 4.81 8.61 8.28
N GLY A 70 4.29 9.67 8.90
CA GLY A 70 2.99 9.66 9.55
C GLY A 70 1.85 9.29 8.59
N ALA A 71 1.85 9.78 7.35
CA ALA A 71 0.86 9.41 6.36
C ALA A 71 0.93 7.91 6.02
N TRP A 72 2.13 7.32 5.99
CA TRP A 72 2.24 5.88 5.76
C TRP A 72 1.69 5.07 6.95
N ILE A 73 1.85 5.55 8.19
CA ILE A 73 1.20 4.94 9.36
C ILE A 73 -0.32 5.07 9.26
N ALA A 74 -0.81 6.26 8.90
CA ALA A 74 -2.23 6.57 8.77
C ALA A 74 -2.95 5.65 7.77
N GLN A 75 -2.23 5.12 6.78
CA GLN A 75 -2.75 4.08 5.88
C GLN A 75 -3.32 2.88 6.62
N ALA A 76 -2.74 2.48 7.75
CA ALA A 76 -3.26 1.36 8.53
C ALA A 76 -4.65 1.66 9.12
N PHE A 77 -4.92 2.89 9.56
CA PHE A 77 -6.24 3.32 10.04
C PHE A 77 -7.25 3.35 8.89
N TYR A 78 -6.87 3.96 7.77
CA TYR A 78 -7.72 4.05 6.59
C TYR A 78 -8.11 2.67 6.05
N LEU A 79 -7.14 1.77 5.87
CA LEU A 79 -7.41 0.41 5.38
C LEU A 79 -8.22 -0.42 6.39
N HIS A 80 -7.97 -0.26 7.69
CA HIS A 80 -8.78 -0.92 8.71
C HIS A 80 -10.26 -0.55 8.56
N TRP A 81 -10.55 0.74 8.39
CA TRP A 81 -11.89 1.21 8.10
C TRP A 81 -12.44 0.60 6.80
N LEU A 82 -11.69 0.63 5.68
CA LEU A 82 -12.20 0.08 4.42
C LEU A 82 -12.55 -1.42 4.48
N TYR A 83 -11.80 -2.21 5.26
CA TYR A 83 -12.04 -3.66 5.37
C TYR A 83 -13.15 -4.04 6.36
N THR A 84 -13.40 -3.19 7.35
CA THR A 84 -14.43 -3.41 8.38
C THR A 84 -15.73 -2.67 8.08
N MET A 85 -15.64 -1.55 7.36
CA MET A 85 -16.68 -0.55 7.15
C MET A 85 -17.30 -0.02 8.46
N ASP A 86 -16.56 -0.09 9.57
CA ASP A 86 -17.01 0.40 10.88
C ASP A 86 -17.07 1.93 10.89
N GLN A 87 -18.30 2.45 10.92
CA GLN A 87 -18.58 3.89 10.93
C GLN A 87 -18.18 4.57 12.25
N THR A 88 -18.20 3.84 13.36
CA THR A 88 -17.74 4.35 14.66
C THR A 88 -16.23 4.50 14.63
N PHE A 89 -15.52 3.47 14.17
CA PHE A 89 -14.07 3.54 13.99
C PHE A 89 -13.65 4.66 13.03
N LEU A 90 -14.39 4.84 11.92
CA LEU A 90 -14.20 5.95 10.99
C LEU A 90 -14.27 7.31 11.70
N ALA A 91 -15.38 7.57 12.38
CA ALA A 91 -15.67 8.87 12.98
C ALA A 91 -14.77 9.19 14.17
N ASP A 92 -14.51 8.19 15.03
CA ASP A 92 -13.87 8.41 16.32
C ASP A 92 -12.35 8.23 16.27
N ARG A 93 -11.82 7.47 15.30
CA ARG A 93 -10.39 7.11 15.25
C ARG A 93 -9.75 7.37 13.89
N ALA A 94 -10.25 6.76 12.82
CA ALA A 94 -9.57 6.79 11.53
C ALA A 94 -9.49 8.20 10.95
N TYR A 95 -10.63 8.91 10.86
CA TYR A 95 -10.64 10.26 10.32
C TYR A 95 -9.86 11.24 11.20
N PRO A 96 -10.08 11.34 12.53
CA PRO A 96 -9.32 12.27 13.37
C PRO A 96 -7.80 12.03 13.35
N TYR A 97 -7.37 10.76 13.28
CA TYR A 97 -5.95 10.43 13.18
C TYR A 97 -5.38 10.88 11.83
N CYS A 98 -6.01 10.48 10.72
CA CYS A 98 -5.55 10.82 9.39
C CYS A 98 -5.63 12.32 9.07
N SER A 99 -6.68 13.01 9.52
CA SER A 99 -6.85 14.45 9.30
C SER A 99 -5.80 15.24 10.08
N GLY A 100 -5.55 14.89 11.35
CA GLY A 100 -4.52 15.55 12.15
C GLY A 100 -3.11 15.43 11.58
N ILE A 101 -2.78 14.32 10.91
CA ILE A 101 -1.51 14.17 10.18
C ILE A 101 -1.50 15.06 8.94
N ALA A 102 -2.57 15.07 8.15
CA ALA A 102 -2.64 15.90 6.94
C ALA A 102 -2.57 17.40 7.26
N GLU A 103 -3.22 17.86 8.33
CA GLU A 103 -3.14 19.25 8.78
C GLU A 103 -1.70 19.64 9.12
N ALA A 104 -1.01 18.83 9.94
CA ALA A 104 0.38 19.08 10.29
C ALA A 104 1.29 19.09 9.03
N LEU A 105 1.06 18.18 8.10
CA LEU A 105 1.83 18.12 6.86
C LEU A 105 1.57 19.34 5.96
N LEU A 106 0.33 19.81 5.84
CA LEU A 106 0.02 21.02 5.07
C LEU A 106 0.63 22.27 5.71
N ASP A 107 0.55 22.41 7.03
CA ASP A 107 1.14 23.54 7.76
C ASP A 107 2.67 23.57 7.67
N LEU A 108 3.31 22.43 7.44
CA LEU A 108 4.74 22.35 7.13
C LEU A 108 5.10 22.78 5.71
N THR A 109 4.16 22.72 4.77
CA THR A 109 4.44 23.09 3.38
C THR A 109 4.38 24.59 3.14
N SER A 110 5.09 25.06 2.13
CA SER A 110 5.00 26.43 1.64
C SER A 110 4.92 26.44 0.11
N PRO A 111 4.22 27.41 -0.50
CA PRO A 111 4.18 27.53 -1.95
C PRO A 111 5.56 27.88 -2.49
N ASP A 112 6.03 27.11 -3.46
CA ASP A 112 7.22 27.41 -4.22
C ASP A 112 7.06 28.75 -4.95
N PRO A 113 8.03 29.69 -4.86
CA PRO A 113 7.90 31.02 -5.44
C PRO A 113 7.72 31.06 -6.96
N VAL A 114 8.10 30.00 -7.68
CA VAL A 114 8.05 29.94 -9.14
C VAL A 114 6.78 29.24 -9.62
N SER A 115 6.53 28.03 -9.13
CA SER A 115 5.40 27.18 -9.55
C SER A 115 4.11 27.42 -8.77
N GLY A 116 4.19 28.01 -7.57
CA GLY A 116 3.07 28.14 -6.63
C GLY A 116 2.64 26.82 -5.98
N LYS A 117 3.34 25.72 -6.25
CA LYS A 117 3.04 24.38 -5.74
C LYS A 117 3.56 24.21 -4.31
N LEU A 118 2.85 23.46 -3.48
CA LEU A 118 3.23 23.25 -2.07
C LEU A 118 4.44 22.32 -1.96
N LYS A 119 5.50 22.81 -1.32
CA LYS A 119 6.75 22.09 -1.07
C LYS A 119 7.01 21.94 0.41
N LEU A 120 7.54 20.80 0.81
CA LEU A 120 8.16 20.64 2.12
C LEU A 120 9.47 21.46 2.18
N PRO A 121 9.84 21.99 3.36
CA PRO A 121 11.07 22.77 3.52
C PRO A 121 12.33 21.92 3.34
N LEU A 122 12.24 20.63 3.71
CA LEU A 122 13.24 19.60 3.46
C LEU A 122 12.52 18.36 2.94
N SER A 123 13.14 17.67 2.00
CA SER A 123 12.63 16.43 1.45
C SER A 123 13.79 15.47 1.25
N SER A 124 13.52 14.19 1.50
CA SER A 124 14.47 13.10 1.29
C SER A 124 13.74 11.88 0.74
N SER A 125 14.49 10.87 0.33
CA SER A 125 13.93 9.55 0.03
C SER A 125 14.69 8.54 0.90
N PRO A 126 14.02 7.63 1.61
CA PRO A 126 14.64 6.76 2.59
C PRO A 126 15.98 6.16 2.13
N GLU A 127 17.06 6.64 2.76
CA GLU A 127 18.44 6.16 2.60
C GLU A 127 19.12 6.40 1.28
N ILE A 128 18.51 7.17 0.39
CA ILE A 128 19.21 7.68 -0.78
C ILE A 128 20.28 8.67 -0.28
N HIS A 129 21.56 8.31 -0.47
CA HIS A 129 22.76 8.98 0.08
C HIS A 129 22.97 8.87 1.61
N ASN A 130 22.26 7.96 2.29
CA ASN A 130 22.43 7.69 3.74
C ASN A 130 22.39 8.97 4.61
N ASN A 131 23.10 9.00 5.75
CA ASN A 131 23.20 10.18 6.61
C ASN A 131 24.20 11.22 6.08
N SER A 132 23.97 11.77 4.90
CA SER A 132 24.84 12.79 4.30
C SER A 132 24.05 14.00 3.80
N GLN A 133 24.74 15.11 3.53
CA GLN A 133 24.12 16.31 2.95
C GLN A 133 23.46 16.05 1.59
N GLN A 134 23.92 15.04 0.83
CA GLN A 134 23.37 14.68 -0.47
C GLN A 134 22.00 13.97 -0.38
N ALA A 135 21.57 13.58 0.82
CA ALA A 135 20.27 12.95 1.07
C ALA A 135 19.10 13.96 0.98
N TRP A 136 19.39 15.25 1.08
CA TRP A 136 18.41 16.30 0.86
C TRP A 136 18.20 16.48 -0.65
N LEU A 137 17.00 16.15 -1.10
CA LEU A 137 16.60 16.15 -2.50
C LEU A 137 15.79 17.41 -2.81
N THR A 138 15.67 17.73 -4.10
CA THR A 138 14.76 18.77 -4.58
C THR A 138 13.32 18.43 -4.14
N PRO A 139 12.67 19.27 -3.30
CA PRO A 139 11.34 18.96 -2.82
C PRO A 139 10.27 19.03 -3.92
N ASN A 140 9.25 18.19 -3.90
CA ASN A 140 9.10 17.02 -3.02
C ASN A 140 9.70 15.80 -3.73
N SER A 141 10.42 14.95 -3.00
CA SER A 141 10.74 13.60 -3.48
C SER A 141 9.44 12.85 -3.82
N ASN A 142 9.50 11.87 -4.73
CA ASN A 142 8.32 11.08 -5.06
C ASN A 142 7.82 10.27 -3.85
N PHE A 143 8.69 9.94 -2.88
CA PHE A 143 8.28 9.33 -1.62
C PHE A 143 7.36 10.28 -0.82
N ASP A 144 7.83 11.49 -0.55
CA ASP A 144 7.06 12.50 0.19
C ASP A 144 5.79 12.92 -0.54
N LEU A 145 5.90 13.14 -1.85
CA LEU A 145 4.79 13.57 -2.69
C LEU A 145 3.71 12.48 -2.79
N SER A 146 4.09 11.21 -2.86
CA SER A 146 3.13 10.10 -2.85
C SER A 146 2.38 10.04 -1.52
N LEU A 147 3.09 10.17 -0.40
CA LEU A 147 2.48 10.13 0.92
C LEU A 147 1.56 11.33 1.19
N LEU A 148 1.97 12.53 0.80
CA LEU A 148 1.14 13.74 0.83
C LEU A 148 -0.11 13.60 -0.05
N SER A 149 0.05 13.14 -1.27
CA SER A 149 -1.08 12.96 -2.20
C SER A 149 -2.06 11.92 -1.69
N TRP A 150 -1.55 10.81 -1.15
CA TRP A 150 -2.37 9.73 -0.62
C TRP A 150 -3.17 10.16 0.62
N ILE A 151 -2.56 10.83 1.60
CA ILE A 151 -3.28 11.21 2.83
C ILE A 151 -4.40 12.21 2.55
N LEU A 152 -4.19 13.15 1.60
CA LEU A 152 -5.23 14.10 1.21
C LEU A 152 -6.40 13.41 0.50
N LYS A 153 -6.13 12.46 -0.40
CA LYS A 153 -7.18 11.64 -1.05
C LYS A 153 -7.95 10.79 -0.03
N ALA A 154 -7.24 10.16 0.90
CA ALA A 154 -7.85 9.34 1.94
C ALA A 154 -8.78 10.18 2.85
N ASN A 155 -8.33 11.36 3.27
CA ASN A 155 -9.15 12.27 4.07
C ASN A 155 -10.33 12.84 3.30
N GLU A 156 -10.18 13.14 2.00
CA GLU A 156 -11.32 13.52 1.15
C GLU A 156 -12.39 12.41 1.16
N GLN A 157 -11.99 11.16 0.92
CA GLN A 157 -12.92 10.03 0.89
C GLN A 157 -13.61 9.82 2.23
N MET A 158 -12.86 9.80 3.33
CA MET A 158 -13.41 9.63 4.68
C MET A 158 -14.36 10.78 5.05
N ALA A 159 -13.99 12.04 4.76
CA ALA A 159 -14.83 13.21 4.99
C ALA A 159 -16.16 13.10 4.22
N ARG A 160 -16.09 12.76 2.92
CA ARG A 160 -17.26 12.57 2.07
C ARG A 160 -18.16 11.45 2.57
N THR A 161 -17.61 10.32 3.01
CA THR A 161 -18.41 9.22 3.56
C THR A 161 -19.18 9.64 4.83
N MET A 162 -18.61 10.52 5.65
CA MET A 162 -19.31 11.07 6.82
C MET A 162 -20.23 12.27 6.51
N GLY A 163 -20.37 12.67 5.24
CA GLY A 163 -21.15 13.84 4.83
C GLY A 163 -20.52 15.19 5.20
N LYS A 164 -19.19 15.23 5.43
CA LYS A 164 -18.43 16.46 5.70
C LYS A 164 -17.92 17.08 4.39
N GLU A 165 -18.82 17.62 3.59
CA GLU A 165 -18.50 18.13 2.24
C GLU A 165 -17.48 19.27 2.23
N ASP A 166 -17.55 20.20 3.19
CA ASP A 166 -16.58 21.32 3.28
C ASP A 166 -15.15 20.81 3.54
N ASP A 167 -14.99 19.84 4.44
CA ASP A 167 -13.70 19.20 4.71
C ASP A 167 -13.20 18.46 3.46
N ALA A 168 -14.08 17.69 2.80
CA ALA A 168 -13.73 16.94 1.59
C ALA A 168 -13.24 17.88 0.47
N ASP A 169 -13.92 19.00 0.29
CA ASP A 169 -13.56 20.03 -0.70
C ASP A 169 -12.24 20.73 -0.36
N MET A 170 -11.97 21.00 0.92
CA MET A 170 -10.68 21.50 1.38
C MET A 170 -9.55 20.52 1.06
N TRP A 171 -9.72 19.22 1.34
CA TRP A 171 -8.72 18.20 1.04
C TRP A 171 -8.44 18.10 -0.46
N ARG A 172 -9.50 18.07 -1.28
CA ARG A 172 -9.40 18.09 -2.74
C ARG A 172 -8.67 19.33 -3.26
N HIS A 173 -8.98 20.50 -2.71
CA HIS A 173 -8.33 21.75 -3.10
C HIS A 173 -6.84 21.76 -2.74
N SER A 174 -6.48 21.27 -1.56
CA SER A 174 -5.08 21.13 -1.14
C SER A 174 -4.31 20.15 -2.02
N LEU A 175 -4.91 19.02 -2.40
CA LEU A 175 -4.32 18.06 -3.34
C LEU A 175 -3.96 18.72 -4.68
N ASN A 176 -4.81 19.59 -5.21
CA ASN A 176 -4.56 20.31 -6.47
C ASN A 176 -3.36 21.30 -6.40
N LYS A 177 -2.92 21.66 -5.18
CA LYS A 177 -1.72 22.48 -4.96
C LYS A 177 -0.42 21.68 -4.93
N LEU A 178 -0.48 20.35 -4.95
CA LEU A 178 0.71 19.50 -5.07
C LEU A 178 1.15 19.37 -6.53
N ASP A 179 2.43 19.03 -6.71
CA ASP A 179 2.98 18.66 -8.02
C ASP A 179 2.45 17.29 -8.49
N ARG A 180 2.63 17.01 -9.78
CA ARG A 180 2.54 15.64 -10.29
C ARG A 180 3.82 14.88 -9.92
N LEU A 181 3.70 13.56 -9.77
CA LEU A 181 4.86 12.69 -9.56
C LEU A 181 5.89 12.88 -10.68
N ALA A 182 7.16 12.94 -10.30
CA ALA A 182 8.26 13.10 -11.23
C ALA A 182 8.51 11.79 -12.01
N THR A 183 8.58 11.89 -13.32
CA THR A 183 8.81 10.76 -14.22
C THR A 183 9.77 11.14 -15.34
N ASP A 184 10.55 10.18 -15.81
CA ASP A 184 11.32 10.27 -17.05
C ASP A 184 11.17 8.98 -17.89
N ASP A 185 12.03 8.79 -18.89
CA ASP A 185 12.02 7.61 -19.76
C ASP A 185 12.33 6.28 -19.02
N THR A 186 12.73 6.35 -17.75
CA THR A 186 12.96 5.19 -16.86
C THR A 186 11.82 4.97 -15.86
N GLY A 187 10.74 5.74 -15.95
CA GLY A 187 9.57 5.65 -15.07
C GLY A 187 9.62 6.63 -13.90
N LEU A 188 9.19 6.19 -12.72
CA LEU A 188 9.14 7.00 -11.49
C LEU A 188 10.54 7.35 -11.01
N MET A 189 10.81 8.65 -10.90
CA MET A 189 12.08 9.18 -10.39
C MET A 189 12.11 9.20 -8.85
N ILE A 190 13.27 9.46 -8.24
CA ILE A 190 13.40 9.66 -6.79
C ILE A 190 12.91 11.06 -6.40
N SER A 191 13.33 12.08 -7.16
CA SER A 191 12.92 13.48 -7.04
C SER A 191 12.88 14.10 -8.46
N PRO A 192 12.34 15.33 -8.64
CA PRO A 192 12.16 15.95 -9.96
C PRO A 192 13.40 15.98 -10.87
N ASP A 193 14.59 15.94 -10.30
CA ASP A 193 15.88 16.06 -10.95
C ASP A 193 16.77 14.81 -10.77
N LYS A 194 16.24 13.74 -10.17
CA LYS A 194 17.05 12.58 -9.76
C LYS A 194 16.37 11.25 -10.10
N PRO A 195 16.74 10.60 -11.22
CA PRO A 195 16.31 9.23 -11.48
C PRO A 195 17.04 8.25 -10.57
N LEU A 196 16.48 7.05 -10.41
CA LEU A 196 17.19 5.95 -9.77
C LEU A 196 18.22 5.37 -10.75
N ARG A 197 19.50 5.38 -10.35
CA ARG A 197 20.63 4.95 -11.19
C ARG A 197 21.42 3.78 -10.62
N GLU A 198 21.03 3.29 -9.46
CA GLU A 198 21.73 2.22 -8.75
C GLU A 198 20.74 1.30 -8.05
N SER A 199 21.14 0.05 -7.85
CA SER A 199 20.40 -0.87 -6.98
C SER A 199 20.29 -0.26 -5.59
N HIS A 200 19.10 -0.24 -5.01
CA HIS A 200 18.85 0.26 -3.66
C HIS A 200 17.83 -0.63 -2.96
N ARG A 201 17.96 -0.78 -1.64
CA ARG A 201 17.08 -1.67 -0.86
C ARG A 201 15.66 -1.15 -0.68
N HIS A 202 15.44 0.16 -0.80
CA HIS A 202 14.13 0.78 -0.64
C HIS A 202 13.46 1.09 -1.98
N HIS A 203 12.19 0.69 -2.08
CA HIS A 203 11.32 0.96 -3.23
C HIS A 203 10.45 2.20 -3.01
N SER A 204 10.94 3.18 -2.25
CA SER A 204 10.19 4.35 -1.80
C SER A 204 9.60 5.20 -2.92
N HIS A 205 10.29 5.31 -4.05
CA HIS A 205 9.79 5.99 -5.26
C HIS A 205 8.63 5.25 -5.94
N LEU A 206 8.46 3.95 -5.68
CA LEU A 206 7.37 3.11 -6.19
C LEU A 206 6.17 3.04 -5.26
N MET A 207 6.16 3.79 -4.15
CA MET A 207 5.04 3.76 -3.20
C MET A 207 3.71 4.18 -3.80
N ALA A 208 3.73 5.05 -4.82
CA ALA A 208 2.55 5.40 -5.61
C ALA A 208 1.87 4.17 -6.24
N ILE A 209 2.63 3.10 -6.55
CA ILE A 209 2.09 1.83 -7.07
C ILE A 209 1.62 0.97 -5.89
N HIS A 210 2.54 0.60 -5.00
CA HIS A 210 2.23 -0.19 -3.82
C HIS A 210 3.03 0.31 -2.61
N PRO A 211 2.38 0.59 -1.47
CA PRO A 211 1.01 0.19 -1.14
C PRO A 211 -0.08 1.25 -1.42
N LEU A 212 0.26 2.44 -1.95
CA LEU A 212 -0.67 3.57 -1.92
C LEU A 212 -1.74 3.56 -3.02
N GLY A 213 -1.50 2.88 -4.15
CA GLY A 213 -2.48 2.77 -5.24
C GLY A 213 -2.84 4.11 -5.89
N LEU A 214 -1.91 5.07 -5.92
CA LEU A 214 -2.06 6.36 -6.60
C LEU A 214 -1.90 6.23 -8.12
N ILE A 215 -1.09 5.28 -8.55
CA ILE A 215 -0.90 4.87 -9.95
C ILE A 215 -1.28 3.39 -10.03
N THR A 216 -2.08 3.03 -11.03
CA THR A 216 -2.61 1.67 -11.18
C THR A 216 -2.55 1.21 -12.63
N VAL A 217 -2.57 -0.11 -12.83
CA VAL A 217 -2.68 -0.71 -14.19
C VAL A 217 -4.01 -0.40 -14.88
N GLU A 218 -4.98 0.18 -14.15
CA GLU A 218 -6.28 0.58 -14.66
C GLU A 218 -6.40 2.09 -14.88
N GLY A 219 -5.36 2.87 -14.56
CA GLY A 219 -5.32 4.33 -14.72
C GLY A 219 -5.02 4.82 -16.13
N GLY A 220 -5.15 3.95 -17.14
CA GLY A 220 -4.87 4.26 -18.56
C GLY A 220 -3.44 3.94 -18.99
N GLU A 221 -3.17 4.17 -20.28
CA GLU A 221 -1.90 3.78 -20.92
C GLU A 221 -0.69 4.55 -20.37
N ASP A 222 -0.87 5.82 -19.98
CA ASP A 222 0.21 6.62 -19.38
C ASP A 222 0.68 6.02 -18.05
N GLU A 223 -0.25 5.66 -17.16
CA GLU A 223 0.07 5.04 -15.87
C GLU A 223 0.68 3.64 -16.03
N LYS A 224 0.15 2.84 -16.96
CA LYS A 224 0.73 1.54 -17.31
C LYS A 224 2.17 1.69 -17.78
N LYS A 225 2.43 2.63 -18.70
CA LYS A 225 3.78 2.89 -19.20
C LYS A 225 4.73 3.29 -18.08
N ILE A 226 4.32 4.19 -17.19
CA ILE A 226 5.12 4.59 -16.01
C ILE A 226 5.46 3.38 -15.14
N ILE A 227 4.48 2.51 -14.85
CA ILE A 227 4.69 1.26 -14.09
C ILE A 227 5.70 0.36 -14.81
N GLU A 228 5.52 0.14 -16.11
CA GLU A 228 6.36 -0.75 -16.91
C GLU A 228 7.81 -0.26 -16.97
N ASP A 229 8.02 1.02 -17.28
CA ASP A 229 9.35 1.63 -17.35
C ASP A 229 10.04 1.57 -15.97
N SER A 230 9.30 1.87 -14.89
CA SER A 230 9.83 1.82 -13.52
C SER A 230 10.34 0.42 -13.16
N LEU A 231 9.56 -0.61 -13.48
CA LEU A 231 9.95 -2.00 -13.20
C LEU A 231 11.06 -2.48 -14.12
N ALA A 232 11.07 -2.06 -15.38
CA ALA A 232 12.17 -2.35 -16.29
C ALA A 232 13.49 -1.74 -15.77
N ASN A 233 13.47 -0.52 -15.25
CA ASN A 233 14.64 0.11 -14.65
C ASN A 233 15.13 -0.67 -13.42
N ILE A 234 14.21 -1.10 -12.54
CA ILE A 234 14.55 -1.95 -11.39
C ILE A 234 15.24 -3.25 -11.81
N GLU A 235 14.74 -3.93 -12.84
CA GLU A 235 15.33 -5.17 -13.35
C GLU A 235 16.74 -4.92 -13.93
N VAL A 236 16.95 -3.79 -14.64
CA VAL A 236 18.26 -3.39 -15.17
C VAL A 236 19.28 -3.12 -14.05
N LEU A 237 18.85 -2.42 -13.00
CA LEU A 237 19.71 -2.08 -11.85
C LEU A 237 20.04 -3.32 -10.99
N GLY A 238 19.16 -4.33 -11.01
CA GLY A 238 19.32 -5.59 -10.32
C GLY A 238 19.17 -5.49 -8.79
N THR A 239 19.38 -6.62 -8.12
CA THR A 239 19.04 -6.80 -6.69
C THR A 239 20.24 -6.74 -5.74
N ARG A 240 21.44 -6.40 -6.23
CA ARG A 240 22.71 -6.52 -5.49
C ARG A 240 22.69 -5.79 -4.14
N ALA A 241 22.05 -4.62 -4.09
CA ALA A 241 21.92 -3.82 -2.88
C ALA A 241 20.61 -4.07 -2.12
N TRP A 242 19.83 -5.09 -2.48
CA TRP A 242 18.58 -5.43 -1.81
C TRP A 242 18.83 -6.26 -0.56
N VAL A 243 17.84 -6.25 0.33
CA VAL A 243 17.76 -7.13 1.51
C VAL A 243 16.44 -7.87 1.50
N GLY A 244 16.23 -8.83 2.41
CA GLY A 244 15.08 -9.72 2.34
C GLY A 244 13.71 -9.02 2.20
N TYR A 245 13.42 -7.96 2.96
CA TYR A 245 12.13 -7.24 2.80
C TYR A 245 11.95 -6.62 1.41
N SER A 246 13.03 -6.24 0.71
CA SER A 246 12.98 -5.69 -0.64
C SER A 246 12.36 -6.69 -1.63
N PHE A 247 12.66 -7.98 -1.46
CA PHE A 247 12.09 -9.06 -2.29
C PHE A 247 10.60 -9.25 -2.00
N SER A 248 10.21 -9.31 -0.73
CA SER A 248 8.79 -9.42 -0.35
C SER A 248 7.96 -8.21 -0.81
N TRP A 249 8.50 -7.00 -0.72
CA TRP A 249 7.82 -5.80 -1.23
C TRP A 249 7.74 -5.82 -2.77
N MET A 250 8.80 -6.21 -3.48
CA MET A 250 8.73 -6.36 -4.93
C MET A 250 7.73 -7.44 -5.35
N ALA A 251 7.58 -8.53 -4.58
CA ALA A 251 6.53 -9.50 -4.80
C ALA A 251 5.13 -8.89 -4.67
N CYS A 252 4.89 -8.02 -3.67
CA CYS A 252 3.64 -7.27 -3.53
C CYS A 252 3.40 -6.35 -4.74
N ILE A 253 4.42 -5.64 -5.21
CA ILE A 253 4.32 -4.77 -6.40
C ILE A 253 3.94 -5.59 -7.63
N HIS A 254 4.63 -6.70 -7.89
CA HIS A 254 4.30 -7.59 -9.01
C HIS A 254 2.88 -8.15 -8.92
N ALA A 255 2.45 -8.56 -7.72
CA ALA A 255 1.09 -9.02 -7.49
C ALA A 255 0.08 -7.90 -7.79
N ARG A 256 0.30 -6.69 -7.25
CA ARG A 256 -0.54 -5.50 -7.41
C ARG A 256 -0.81 -5.14 -8.88
N ILE A 257 0.14 -5.44 -9.76
CA ILE A 257 0.05 -5.15 -11.20
C ILE A 257 -0.31 -6.37 -12.07
N GLY A 258 -0.72 -7.49 -11.47
CA GLY A 258 -1.17 -8.68 -12.20
C GLY A 258 -0.06 -9.62 -12.68
N ARG A 259 1.21 -9.40 -12.31
CA ARG A 259 2.37 -10.20 -12.77
C ARG A 259 2.67 -11.38 -11.85
N GLY A 260 1.79 -12.39 -11.87
CA GLY A 260 1.84 -13.53 -10.94
C GLY A 260 3.15 -14.33 -10.93
N ASP A 261 3.72 -14.63 -12.09
CA ASP A 261 5.00 -15.37 -12.15
C ASP A 261 6.18 -14.57 -11.57
N GLY A 262 6.17 -13.25 -11.77
CA GLY A 262 7.16 -12.36 -11.15
C GLY A 262 7.00 -12.29 -9.64
N ALA A 263 5.76 -12.21 -9.14
CA ALA A 263 5.47 -12.26 -7.70
C ALA A 263 5.99 -13.57 -7.08
N LEU A 264 5.70 -14.71 -7.72
CA LEU A 264 6.18 -16.02 -7.27
C LEU A 264 7.72 -16.12 -7.29
N ARG A 265 8.39 -15.55 -8.30
CA ARG A 265 9.86 -15.51 -8.37
C ARG A 265 10.45 -14.80 -7.15
N TYR A 266 10.01 -13.58 -6.86
CA TYR A 266 10.52 -12.82 -5.72
C TYR A 266 10.16 -13.45 -4.37
N LEU A 267 8.98 -14.08 -4.25
CA LEU A 267 8.64 -14.88 -3.06
C LEU A 267 9.58 -16.07 -2.86
N ASN A 268 9.94 -16.77 -3.92
CA ASN A 268 10.91 -17.87 -3.84
C ASN A 268 12.31 -17.37 -3.49
N ASP A 269 12.74 -16.23 -4.04
CA ASP A 269 14.02 -15.63 -3.67
C ASP A 269 14.05 -15.23 -2.19
N PHE A 270 12.99 -14.57 -1.70
CA PHE A 270 12.81 -14.27 -0.28
C PHE A 270 12.85 -15.53 0.60
N HIS A 271 12.02 -16.53 0.27
CA HIS A 271 11.89 -17.75 1.05
C HIS A 271 13.18 -18.56 1.08
N THR A 272 13.83 -18.74 -0.07
CA THR A 272 15.01 -19.61 -0.15
C THR A 272 16.30 -18.93 0.29
N SER A 273 16.41 -17.61 0.14
CA SER A 273 17.68 -16.89 0.36
C SER A 273 17.67 -15.98 1.58
N PHE A 274 16.51 -15.54 2.08
CA PHE A 274 16.41 -14.58 3.18
C PHE A 274 15.58 -15.11 4.36
N THR A 275 15.12 -16.35 4.32
CA THR A 275 14.44 -17.01 5.44
C THR A 275 15.32 -18.09 6.04
N LEU A 276 15.53 -18.02 7.35
CA LEU A 276 16.31 -19.01 8.11
C LEU A 276 15.50 -20.31 8.31
N ARG A 277 16.18 -21.40 8.68
CA ARG A 277 15.55 -22.72 8.91
C ARG A 277 14.42 -22.72 9.94
N ASN A 278 14.40 -21.74 10.85
CA ASN A 278 13.34 -21.55 11.84
C ASN A 278 12.15 -20.72 11.32
N GLY A 279 12.12 -20.38 10.02
CA GLY A 279 11.05 -19.61 9.38
C GLY A 279 11.19 -18.10 9.51
N PHE A 280 12.17 -17.61 10.26
CA PHE A 280 12.36 -16.17 10.46
C PHE A 280 13.21 -15.54 9.36
N HIS A 281 12.77 -14.38 8.89
CA HIS A 281 13.48 -13.55 7.93
C HIS A 281 14.76 -12.95 8.53
N CYS A 282 15.81 -12.88 7.72
CA CYS A 282 16.96 -12.03 7.97
C CYS A 282 17.32 -11.23 6.72
N ASN A 283 17.80 -10.01 6.92
CA ASN A 283 18.00 -9.08 5.80
C ASN A 283 19.10 -9.51 4.81
N GLY A 284 20.16 -10.22 5.25
CA GLY A 284 21.22 -10.68 4.34
C GLY A 284 20.90 -12.02 3.66
N GLU A 285 21.46 -12.23 2.48
CA GLU A 285 21.37 -13.47 1.71
C GLU A 285 22.16 -14.60 2.37
N GLN A 286 21.49 -15.74 2.56
CA GLN A 286 22.03 -16.92 3.23
C GLN A 286 22.55 -17.98 2.25
N THR A 287 22.13 -17.95 0.99
CA THR A 287 22.46 -18.97 -0.02
C THR A 287 23.70 -18.66 -0.85
N ARG A 288 24.14 -17.39 -0.87
CA ARG A 288 25.28 -16.90 -1.67
C ARG A 288 25.15 -17.19 -3.18
N LYS A 289 23.94 -17.14 -3.70
CA LYS A 289 23.63 -17.23 -5.14
C LYS A 289 23.88 -15.92 -5.88
N GLY A 290 24.20 -14.84 -5.16
CA GLY A 290 24.54 -13.53 -5.74
C GLY A 290 23.30 -12.65 -5.94
N LEU A 291 22.23 -12.88 -5.17
CA LEU A 291 21.04 -12.04 -5.17
C LEU A 291 21.27 -10.74 -4.39
N SER A 292 22.14 -10.76 -3.37
CA SER A 292 22.49 -9.60 -2.55
C SER A 292 23.97 -9.64 -2.15
N ASP A 293 24.60 -8.47 -2.08
CA ASP A 293 25.95 -8.29 -1.55
C ASP A 293 25.97 -8.33 -0.01
N TYR A 294 24.80 -8.30 0.63
CA TYR A 294 24.66 -8.38 2.08
C TYR A 294 24.50 -9.84 2.53
N HIS A 295 25.32 -10.28 3.50
CA HIS A 295 25.27 -11.65 4.06
C HIS A 295 25.08 -11.68 5.59
N TYR A 296 24.75 -10.54 6.19
CA TYR A 296 24.54 -10.42 7.62
C TYR A 296 23.22 -11.08 8.06
N ARG A 297 23.05 -11.30 9.37
CA ARG A 297 21.88 -12.03 9.93
C ARG A 297 21.05 -11.27 10.99
N PRO A 298 20.89 -9.93 10.93
CA PRO A 298 19.91 -9.26 11.76
C PRO A 298 18.52 -9.76 11.36
N PHE A 299 17.81 -10.24 12.36
CA PHE A 299 16.46 -10.72 12.26
C PHE A 299 15.50 -9.54 12.26
N THR A 300 14.55 -9.54 11.32
CA THR A 300 13.48 -8.54 11.27
C THR A 300 12.20 -9.21 10.76
N LEU A 301 11.03 -8.81 11.28
CA LEU A 301 9.77 -9.52 11.00
C LEU A 301 9.04 -9.03 9.74
N GLU A 302 9.31 -7.82 9.30
CA GLU A 302 8.54 -7.15 8.25
C GLU A 302 8.54 -7.91 6.93
N GLY A 303 9.65 -8.56 6.57
CA GLY A 303 9.76 -9.36 5.35
C GLY A 303 8.82 -10.57 5.35
N ASN A 304 8.61 -11.21 6.50
CA ASN A 304 7.68 -12.34 6.64
C ASN A 304 6.23 -11.90 6.40
N PHE A 305 5.82 -10.79 7.03
CA PHE A 305 4.47 -10.27 6.87
C PHE A 305 4.23 -9.71 5.46
N ALA A 306 5.20 -9.02 4.87
CA ALA A 306 5.12 -8.59 3.47
C ALA A 306 5.02 -9.78 2.50
N ALA A 307 5.71 -10.90 2.77
CA ALA A 307 5.56 -12.11 1.94
C ALA A 307 4.14 -12.69 2.04
N GLY A 308 3.55 -12.72 3.23
CA GLY A 308 2.13 -13.08 3.41
C GLY A 308 1.19 -12.15 2.65
N GLN A 309 1.45 -10.84 2.70
CA GLN A 309 0.67 -9.86 1.93
C GLN A 309 0.78 -10.09 0.43
N ALA A 310 1.96 -10.39 -0.10
CA ALA A 310 2.12 -10.68 -1.53
C ALA A 310 1.24 -11.86 -1.96
N VAL A 311 1.15 -12.92 -1.14
CA VAL A 311 0.24 -14.05 -1.41
C VAL A 311 -1.21 -13.59 -1.40
N HIS A 312 -1.63 -12.75 -0.44
CA HIS A 312 -2.99 -12.20 -0.43
C HIS A 312 -3.27 -11.38 -1.71
N GLU A 313 -2.37 -10.47 -2.09
CA GLU A 313 -2.47 -9.67 -3.33
C GLU A 313 -2.52 -10.52 -4.61
N MET A 314 -1.89 -11.70 -4.61
CA MET A 314 -1.95 -12.63 -5.75
C MET A 314 -3.32 -13.30 -5.88
N LEU A 315 -3.99 -13.54 -4.75
CA LEU A 315 -5.25 -14.28 -4.66
C LEU A 315 -6.48 -13.37 -4.74
N LEU A 316 -6.44 -12.21 -4.10
CA LEU A 316 -7.55 -11.28 -3.99
C LEU A 316 -7.04 -9.84 -3.90
N GLN A 317 -7.56 -8.98 -4.76
CA GLN A 317 -7.38 -7.53 -4.66
C GLN A 317 -8.73 -6.85 -4.54
N SER A 318 -8.80 -5.81 -3.72
CA SER A 318 -10.04 -5.05 -3.47
C SER A 318 -9.87 -3.53 -3.57
N TRP A 319 -8.68 -3.07 -3.96
CA TRP A 319 -8.37 -1.65 -4.11
C TRP A 319 -9.22 -0.99 -5.21
N GLY A 320 -9.54 0.29 -5.00
CA GLY A 320 -10.27 1.10 -5.98
C GLY A 320 -11.74 0.72 -6.11
N ASP A 321 -12.37 0.31 -5.00
CA ASP A 321 -13.79 -0.09 -4.93
C ASP A 321 -14.13 -1.19 -5.95
N LYS A 322 -13.21 -2.15 -6.12
CA LYS A 322 -13.37 -3.24 -7.08
C LYS A 322 -12.67 -4.51 -6.62
N LEU A 323 -13.42 -5.61 -6.55
CA LEU A 323 -12.87 -6.93 -6.31
C LEU A 323 -12.26 -7.52 -7.59
N ARG A 324 -11.07 -8.12 -7.45
CA ARG A 324 -10.39 -8.89 -8.49
C ARG A 324 -10.00 -10.23 -7.91
N ILE A 325 -10.51 -11.30 -8.50
CA ILE A 325 -10.32 -12.68 -8.03
C ILE A 325 -9.19 -13.32 -8.82
N PHE A 326 -8.21 -13.89 -8.12
CA PHE A 326 -6.97 -14.44 -8.69
C PHE A 326 -6.23 -13.48 -9.65
N PRO A 327 -6.06 -12.19 -9.29
CA PRO A 327 -5.53 -11.17 -10.20
C PRO A 327 -4.08 -11.43 -10.64
N ALA A 328 -3.30 -12.14 -9.82
CA ALA A 328 -1.89 -12.42 -10.10
C ALA A 328 -1.48 -13.84 -9.66
N VAL A 329 -2.29 -14.84 -9.98
CA VAL A 329 -1.90 -16.24 -9.76
C VAL A 329 -0.88 -16.67 -10.83
N PRO A 330 0.29 -17.22 -10.45
CA PRO A 330 1.33 -17.65 -11.38
C PRO A 330 0.86 -18.86 -12.20
N GLU A 331 1.40 -19.04 -13.39
CA GLU A 331 0.99 -20.10 -14.32
C GLU A 331 1.10 -21.50 -13.70
N LYS A 332 2.12 -21.69 -12.85
CA LYS A 332 2.39 -22.95 -12.15
C LYS A 332 1.33 -23.30 -11.09
N TRP A 333 0.57 -22.35 -10.57
CA TRP A 333 -0.51 -22.59 -9.61
C TRP A 333 -1.80 -22.88 -10.36
N ARG A 334 -1.85 -24.05 -11.00
CA ARG A 334 -3.01 -24.51 -11.77
C ARG A 334 -4.25 -24.68 -10.90
N ASP A 335 -4.03 -25.17 -9.69
CA ASP A 335 -5.07 -25.43 -8.70
C ASP A 335 -4.78 -24.60 -7.45
N VAL A 336 -5.72 -23.72 -7.12
CA VAL A 336 -5.60 -22.85 -5.94
C VAL A 336 -6.99 -22.53 -5.41
N SER A 337 -7.13 -22.43 -4.10
CA SER A 337 -8.36 -21.97 -3.47
C SER A 337 -8.02 -21.14 -2.23
N PHE A 338 -8.93 -20.26 -1.87
CA PHE A 338 -8.90 -19.56 -0.59
C PHE A 338 -10.33 -19.47 -0.05
N GLU A 339 -10.42 -19.38 1.26
CA GLU A 339 -11.69 -19.31 1.98
C GLU A 339 -11.69 -18.10 2.90
N ASN A 340 -12.78 -17.37 2.87
CA ASN A 340 -13.10 -16.29 3.80
C ASN A 340 -12.04 -15.18 3.91
N LEU A 341 -11.37 -14.84 2.80
CA LEU A 341 -10.52 -13.64 2.79
C LEU A 341 -11.39 -12.38 2.81
N ARG A 342 -11.00 -11.41 3.62
CA ARG A 342 -11.61 -10.08 3.71
C ARG A 342 -11.17 -9.20 2.55
N ALA A 343 -12.05 -8.27 2.18
CA ALA A 343 -11.81 -7.26 1.16
C ALA A 343 -12.36 -5.89 1.59
N GLU A 344 -11.82 -4.83 1.00
CA GLU A 344 -12.37 -3.46 1.10
C GLU A 344 -13.86 -3.45 0.73
N GLY A 345 -14.65 -2.59 1.39
CA GLY A 345 -16.11 -2.54 1.24
C GLY A 345 -16.86 -3.48 2.20
N GLY A 346 -16.15 -4.18 3.09
CA GLY A 346 -16.77 -5.05 4.08
C GLY A 346 -17.24 -6.38 3.50
N TYR A 347 -16.44 -7.00 2.63
CA TYR A 347 -16.73 -8.30 2.04
C TYR A 347 -15.87 -9.41 2.62
N THR A 348 -16.41 -10.63 2.55
CA THR A 348 -15.69 -11.89 2.73
C THR A 348 -15.81 -12.69 1.43
N VAL A 349 -14.70 -13.21 0.93
CA VAL A 349 -14.60 -13.85 -0.37
C VAL A 349 -13.95 -15.22 -0.24
N SER A 350 -14.54 -16.20 -0.91
CA SER A 350 -13.99 -17.54 -1.10
C SER A 350 -13.95 -17.83 -2.60
N ALA A 351 -12.89 -18.48 -3.09
CA ALA A 351 -12.82 -18.84 -4.49
C ALA A 351 -11.99 -20.09 -4.72
N THR A 352 -12.35 -20.82 -5.78
CA THR A 352 -11.63 -22.00 -6.24
C THR A 352 -11.25 -21.84 -7.70
N ARG A 353 -10.00 -22.17 -8.02
CA ARG A 353 -9.44 -22.27 -9.37
C ARG A 353 -8.96 -23.71 -9.59
N ARG A 354 -9.29 -24.27 -10.75
CA ARG A 354 -8.83 -25.59 -11.20
C ARG A 354 -8.33 -25.51 -12.63
N ASN A 355 -7.26 -26.23 -12.95
CA ASN A 355 -6.69 -26.24 -14.30
C ASN A 355 -6.41 -24.84 -14.86
N GLY A 356 -6.04 -23.88 -14.00
CA GLY A 356 -5.77 -22.49 -14.40
C GLY A 356 -7.02 -21.67 -14.71
N LYS A 357 -8.23 -22.11 -14.34
CA LYS A 357 -9.48 -21.39 -14.57
C LYS A 357 -10.29 -21.27 -13.28
N THR A 358 -10.88 -20.10 -13.04
CA THR A 358 -11.76 -19.88 -11.88
C THR A 358 -13.01 -20.75 -12.03
N LEU A 359 -13.27 -21.60 -11.04
CA LEU A 359 -14.37 -22.55 -11.03
C LEU A 359 -15.57 -21.98 -10.26
N GLU A 360 -15.32 -21.43 -9.08
CA GLU A 360 -16.35 -20.91 -8.19
C GLU A 360 -15.83 -19.68 -7.44
N VAL A 361 -16.72 -18.71 -7.21
CA VAL A 361 -16.51 -17.55 -6.35
C VAL A 361 -17.74 -17.35 -5.49
N GLU A 362 -17.55 -17.23 -4.18
CA GLU A 362 -18.56 -16.80 -3.22
C GLU A 362 -18.14 -15.46 -2.63
N VAL A 363 -19.05 -14.48 -2.64
CA VAL A 363 -18.90 -13.19 -1.97
C VAL A 363 -20.01 -13.05 -0.94
N ARG A 364 -19.65 -12.66 0.29
CA ARG A 364 -20.58 -12.35 1.37
C ARG A 364 -20.38 -10.92 1.83
N ALA A 365 -21.46 -10.16 1.96
CA ALA A 365 -21.43 -8.79 2.46
C ALA A 365 -21.56 -8.79 3.99
N THR A 366 -20.71 -8.03 4.68
CA THR A 366 -20.77 -7.88 6.15
C THR A 366 -21.47 -6.59 6.58
N VAL A 367 -21.65 -5.67 5.63
CA VAL A 367 -22.44 -4.44 5.72
C VAL A 367 -23.25 -4.31 4.43
N ASP A 368 -24.23 -3.41 4.41
CA ASP A 368 -24.91 -3.03 3.16
C ASP A 368 -23.91 -2.33 2.21
N GLY A 369 -23.98 -2.63 0.92
CA GLY A 369 -23.07 -2.04 -0.06
C GLY A 369 -23.36 -2.45 -1.50
N SER A 370 -22.68 -1.79 -2.43
CA SER A 370 -22.73 -2.15 -3.85
C SER A 370 -21.45 -2.92 -4.21
N LEU A 371 -21.60 -4.19 -4.57
CA LEU A 371 -20.50 -5.01 -5.03
C LEU A 371 -20.15 -4.62 -6.46
N ARG A 372 -18.88 -4.30 -6.69
CA ARG A 372 -18.26 -4.20 -8.01
C ARG A 372 -17.10 -5.17 -8.12
N MET A 373 -17.10 -6.03 -9.13
CA MET A 373 -16.08 -7.06 -9.32
C MET A 373 -15.72 -7.26 -10.79
N THR A 374 -14.44 -7.45 -11.11
CA THR A 374 -14.03 -7.95 -12.42
C THR A 374 -14.57 -9.37 -12.63
N ASN A 375 -15.27 -9.62 -13.73
CA ASN A 375 -15.83 -10.93 -14.06
C ASN A 375 -14.72 -12.00 -14.11
N PRO A 376 -14.69 -12.95 -13.16
CA PRO A 376 -13.57 -13.88 -13.01
C PRO A 376 -13.64 -15.06 -14.00
N PHE A 377 -14.67 -15.13 -14.86
CA PHE A 377 -14.90 -16.23 -15.80
C PHE A 377 -14.47 -15.92 -17.24
N VAL A 378 -13.98 -14.71 -17.53
CA VAL A 378 -13.42 -14.20 -18.80
C VAL A 378 -13.80 -15.01 -20.05
N GLY A 379 -14.80 -14.54 -20.79
CA GLY A 379 -15.22 -15.11 -22.08
C GLY A 379 -15.99 -16.44 -21.99
N GLU A 380 -16.27 -16.95 -20.78
CA GLU A 380 -17.05 -18.16 -20.56
C GLU A 380 -18.32 -17.87 -19.75
N SER A 381 -19.33 -18.74 -19.89
CA SER A 381 -20.59 -18.62 -19.16
C SER A 381 -20.46 -19.13 -17.73
N TYR A 382 -21.22 -18.51 -16.84
CA TYR A 382 -21.36 -18.91 -15.44
C TYR A 382 -22.84 -18.97 -15.05
N GLN A 383 -23.12 -19.67 -13.96
CA GLN A 383 -24.38 -19.68 -13.25
C GLN A 383 -24.24 -18.86 -11.98
N SER A 384 -25.30 -18.17 -11.57
CA SER A 384 -25.37 -17.50 -10.28
C SER A 384 -26.67 -17.84 -9.56
N ASP A 385 -26.62 -17.83 -8.23
CA ASP A 385 -27.80 -17.91 -7.36
C ASP A 385 -28.58 -16.58 -7.28
N THR A 386 -27.97 -15.48 -7.74
CA THR A 386 -28.55 -14.13 -7.73
C THR A 386 -28.35 -13.48 -9.10
N GLU A 387 -29.27 -12.64 -9.55
CA GLU A 387 -29.08 -11.88 -10.79
C GLU A 387 -28.07 -10.75 -10.56
N LEU A 388 -27.04 -10.65 -11.40
CA LEU A 388 -26.05 -9.56 -11.37
C LEU A 388 -26.15 -8.75 -12.65
N GLU A 389 -25.98 -7.44 -12.52
CA GLU A 389 -25.82 -6.57 -13.68
C GLU A 389 -24.40 -6.71 -14.25
N THR A 390 -24.28 -6.93 -15.56
CA THR A 390 -22.99 -7.00 -16.25
C THR A 390 -22.77 -5.75 -17.09
N ARG A 391 -21.65 -5.04 -16.87
CA ARG A 391 -21.23 -3.87 -17.65
C ARG A 391 -19.80 -4.08 -18.16
N GLY A 392 -19.66 -4.42 -19.44
CA GLY A 392 -18.37 -4.79 -20.01
C GLY A 392 -17.80 -6.04 -19.35
N GLU A 393 -16.62 -5.92 -18.73
CA GLU A 393 -15.96 -7.02 -18.01
C GLU A 393 -16.23 -7.01 -16.49
N GLU A 394 -17.16 -6.17 -16.02
CA GLU A 394 -17.45 -6.01 -14.59
C GLU A 394 -18.87 -6.46 -14.24
N LEU A 395 -19.01 -6.99 -13.03
CA LEU A 395 -20.26 -7.44 -12.42
C LEU A 395 -20.63 -6.51 -11.26
N TYR A 396 -21.92 -6.20 -11.17
CA TYR A 396 -22.51 -5.30 -10.18
C TYR A 396 -23.67 -5.98 -9.45
N LEU A 397 -23.73 -5.81 -8.13
CA LEU A 397 -24.82 -6.32 -7.30
C LEU A 397 -24.94 -5.50 -6.02
N ASP A 398 -26.12 -4.96 -5.74
CA ASP A 398 -26.40 -4.40 -4.41
C ASP A 398 -26.63 -5.54 -3.40
N MET A 399 -25.90 -5.50 -2.30
CA MET A 399 -25.92 -6.54 -1.27
C MET A 399 -26.31 -5.93 0.07
N LEU A 400 -27.20 -6.62 0.79
CA LEU A 400 -27.49 -6.33 2.18
C LEU A 400 -26.52 -7.08 3.10
N ALA A 401 -26.30 -6.57 4.30
CA ALA A 401 -25.51 -7.23 5.33
C ALA A 401 -26.00 -8.66 5.58
N GLY A 402 -25.07 -9.62 5.55
CA GLY A 402 -25.36 -11.05 5.65
C GLY A 402 -25.78 -11.72 4.34
N GLY A 403 -26.04 -10.95 3.28
CA GLY A 403 -26.29 -11.44 1.94
C GLY A 403 -25.06 -12.09 1.31
N SER A 404 -25.29 -13.01 0.38
CA SER A 404 -24.23 -13.71 -0.34
C SER A 404 -24.60 -13.93 -1.81
N VAL A 405 -23.60 -14.00 -2.67
CA VAL A 405 -23.72 -14.41 -4.06
C VAL A 405 -22.68 -15.48 -4.37
N THR A 406 -23.12 -16.54 -5.06
CA THR A 406 -22.25 -17.60 -5.56
C THR A 406 -22.27 -17.60 -7.07
N LEU A 407 -21.09 -17.62 -7.68
CA LEU A 407 -20.89 -17.75 -9.11
C LEU A 407 -20.15 -19.05 -9.43
N ARG A 408 -20.66 -19.83 -10.36
CA ARG A 408 -20.06 -21.11 -10.79
C ARG A 408 -19.87 -21.14 -12.29
N ARG A 409 -18.70 -21.57 -12.76
CA ARG A 409 -18.47 -21.82 -14.19
C ARG A 409 -19.46 -22.88 -14.68
N SER A 410 -20.17 -22.62 -15.79
CA SER A 410 -21.24 -23.51 -16.29
C SER A 410 -20.74 -24.87 -16.76
N SER A 411 -19.49 -24.92 -17.24
CA SER A 411 -18.82 -26.16 -17.66
C SER A 411 -17.53 -26.30 -16.86
N PRO A 412 -17.33 -27.39 -16.09
CA PRO A 412 -16.06 -27.62 -15.41
C PRO A 412 -14.92 -27.73 -16.43
N PRO A 413 -13.75 -27.13 -16.14
CA PRO A 413 -12.61 -27.07 -17.06
C PRO A 413 -11.81 -28.37 -17.19
#